data_AF-A0A965YTN6-F1
#
_entry.id   AF-A0A965YTN6-F1
#
_cell.length_a   1.000
_cell.length_b   1.000
_cell.length_c   1.000
_cell.angle_alpha   90.00
_cell.angle_beta   90.00
_cell.angle_gamma   90.00
#
_symmetry.space_group_name_H-M   'P 1'
#
loop_
_entity.id
_entity.type
_entity.pdbx_description
1 polymer ?
#
loop_
_entity_poly.entity_id
_entity_poly.type
_entity_poly.pdbx_seq_one_letter_code
_entity_poly.pdbx_strand_id
1 'polypeptide(L)'
;GKPLSELSQSEASELVSEDGFFGIAQTSERIANFVIGGAGDDLAKLQAGREGMLRGFAEAEQMWGGKLPEISYTTMQKALEKVDARVKELGGNVLDTSV
;
A
#
# COMPACT_ATOMS: atom_id res chain seq x y z
N GLY A 1 -10.55 -10.34 15.72
CA GLY A 1 -9.24 -10.22 16.38
C GLY A 1 -9.44 -9.80 17.83
N LYS A 2 -8.41 -9.93 18.65
CA LYS A 2 -8.40 -9.46 20.06
C LYS A 2 -8.52 -7.92 20.11
N PRO A 3 -9.25 -7.33 21.08
CA PRO A 3 -9.33 -5.87 21.22
C PRO A 3 -7.96 -5.23 21.44
N LEU A 4 -7.72 -4.03 20.89
CA LEU A 4 -6.45 -3.31 21.07
C LEU A 4 -6.12 -3.05 22.54
N SER A 5 -7.14 -2.79 23.37
CA SER A 5 -7.02 -2.56 24.81
C SER A 5 -6.56 -3.79 25.61
N GLU A 6 -6.62 -4.97 25.01
CA GLU A 6 -6.24 -6.24 25.65
C GLU A 6 -4.90 -6.78 25.14
N LEU A 7 -4.26 -6.08 24.19
CA LEU A 7 -2.95 -6.48 23.69
C LEU A 7 -1.88 -6.30 24.77
N SER A 8 -1.10 -7.35 24.99
CA SER A 8 0.17 -7.26 25.69
C SER A 8 1.20 -6.49 24.85
N GLN A 9 2.25 -5.99 25.50
CA GLN A 9 3.32 -5.27 24.82
C GLN A 9 4.01 -6.13 23.75
N SER A 10 4.18 -7.44 23.99
CA SER A 10 4.77 -8.36 23.03
C SER A 10 3.87 -8.56 21.81
N GLU A 11 2.57 -8.78 22.01
CA GLU A 11 1.60 -8.91 20.90
C GLU A 11 1.55 -7.61 20.07
N ALA A 12 1.54 -6.45 20.72
CA ALA A 12 1.57 -5.17 20.03
C ALA A 12 2.87 -4.99 19.22
N SER A 13 4.01 -5.37 19.78
CA SER A 13 5.33 -5.27 19.12
C SER A 13 5.43 -6.20 17.91
N GLU A 14 4.88 -7.40 18.00
CA GLU A 14 4.82 -8.35 16.89
C GLU A 14 3.95 -7.82 15.75
N LEU A 15 2.80 -7.22 16.08
CA LEU A 15 1.90 -6.64 15.08
C LEU A 15 2.53 -5.50 14.28
N VAL A 16 3.39 -4.69 14.89
CA VAL A 16 4.07 -3.55 14.24
C VAL A 16 5.50 -3.87 13.76
N SER A 17 5.97 -5.11 13.95
CA SER A 17 7.24 -5.56 13.41
C SER A 17 7.24 -5.53 11.87
N GLU A 18 8.41 -5.64 11.23
CA GLU A 18 8.55 -5.53 9.77
C GLU A 18 7.62 -6.51 9.01
N ASP A 19 7.54 -7.75 9.50
CA ASP A 19 6.68 -8.82 8.99
C ASP A 19 5.31 -8.91 9.69
N GLY A 20 5.10 -8.06 10.70
CA GLY A 20 3.87 -7.94 11.46
C GLY A 20 2.72 -7.47 10.59
N PHE A 21 1.48 -7.72 11.04
CA PHE A 21 0.28 -7.35 10.27
C PHE A 21 0.25 -5.85 9.91
N PHE A 22 0.65 -4.95 10.79
CA PHE A 22 0.75 -3.51 10.52
C PHE A 22 2.14 -3.07 10.05
N GLY A 23 3.06 -4.01 9.83
CA GLY A 23 4.36 -3.77 9.24
C GLY A 23 4.27 -3.30 7.79
N ILE A 24 5.37 -2.71 7.30
CA ILE A 24 5.47 -2.15 5.94
C ILE A 24 5.23 -3.25 4.90
N ALA A 25 5.85 -4.42 5.05
CA ALA A 25 5.76 -5.51 4.07
C ALA A 25 4.31 -5.98 3.89
N GLN A 26 3.63 -6.29 4.99
CA GLN A 26 2.26 -6.79 4.98
C GLN A 26 1.24 -5.70 4.58
N THR A 27 1.43 -4.47 5.01
CA THR A 27 0.51 -3.37 4.69
C THR A 27 0.59 -3.00 3.20
N SER A 28 1.79 -2.89 2.65
CA SER A 28 1.98 -2.64 1.22
C SER A 28 1.41 -3.76 0.35
N GLU A 29 1.61 -5.01 0.75
CA GLU A 29 1.03 -6.20 0.10
C GLU A 29 -0.50 -6.13 0.06
N ARG A 30 -1.16 -5.79 1.18
CA ARG A 30 -2.63 -5.68 1.23
C ARG A 30 -3.17 -4.57 0.31
N ILE A 31 -2.50 -3.42 0.28
CA ILE A 31 -2.90 -2.29 -0.59
C ILE A 31 -2.77 -2.71 -2.06
N ALA A 32 -1.64 -3.29 -2.44
CA ALA A 32 -1.42 -3.75 -3.81
C ALA A 32 -2.41 -4.84 -4.22
N ASN A 33 -2.65 -5.84 -3.35
CA ASN A 33 -3.58 -6.93 -3.61
C ASN A 33 -5.03 -6.48 -3.72
N PHE A 34 -5.42 -5.40 -3.04
CA PHE A 34 -6.75 -4.81 -3.25
C PHE A 34 -6.92 -4.32 -4.69
N VAL A 35 -5.91 -3.61 -5.21
CA VAL A 35 -5.92 -3.12 -6.60
C VAL A 35 -5.82 -4.26 -7.60
N ILE A 36 -4.85 -5.16 -7.43
CA ILE A 36 -4.62 -6.30 -8.32
C ILE A 36 -5.83 -7.23 -8.33
N GLY A 37 -6.40 -7.55 -7.16
CA GLY A 37 -7.60 -8.39 -7.06
C GLY A 37 -8.83 -7.74 -7.68
N GLY A 38 -8.98 -6.42 -7.58
CA GLY A 38 -10.07 -5.68 -8.22
C GLY A 38 -9.93 -5.54 -9.75
N ALA A 39 -8.69 -5.42 -10.23
CA ALA A 39 -8.39 -5.24 -11.65
C ALA A 39 -8.24 -6.57 -12.43
N GLY A 40 -7.76 -7.62 -11.77
CA GLY A 40 -7.34 -8.86 -12.42
C GLY A 40 -6.21 -8.61 -13.41
N ASP A 41 -6.43 -9.05 -14.66
CA ASP A 41 -5.45 -8.92 -15.76
C ASP A 41 -5.75 -7.73 -16.68
N ASP A 42 -6.70 -6.87 -16.31
CA ASP A 42 -7.06 -5.68 -17.08
C ASP A 42 -6.07 -4.55 -16.81
N LEU A 43 -5.17 -4.32 -17.78
CA LEU A 43 -4.15 -3.27 -17.72
C LEU A 43 -4.72 -1.88 -17.47
N ALA A 44 -5.86 -1.53 -18.07
CA ALA A 44 -6.46 -0.22 -17.90
C ALA A 44 -6.97 -0.03 -16.46
N LYS A 45 -7.53 -1.08 -15.86
CA LYS A 45 -7.94 -1.06 -14.45
C LYS A 45 -6.78 -1.04 -13.49
N LEU A 46 -5.69 -1.76 -13.78
CA LEU A 46 -4.47 -1.71 -12.97
C LEU A 46 -3.88 -0.29 -12.95
N GLN A 47 -3.79 0.35 -14.12
CA GLN A 47 -3.34 1.75 -14.24
C GLN A 47 -4.29 2.71 -13.48
N ALA A 48 -5.60 2.58 -13.66
CA ALA A 48 -6.58 3.41 -12.95
C ALA A 48 -6.52 3.21 -11.42
N GLY A 49 -6.31 1.97 -10.97
CA GLY A 49 -6.16 1.64 -9.55
C GLY A 49 -4.87 2.22 -8.97
N ARG A 50 -3.75 2.14 -9.70
CA ARG A 50 -2.49 2.78 -9.34
C ARG A 50 -2.62 4.29 -9.20
N GLU A 51 -3.23 4.96 -10.16
CA GLU A 51 -3.52 6.39 -10.05
C GLU A 51 -4.44 6.69 -8.86
N GLY A 52 -5.42 5.82 -8.60
CA GLY A 52 -6.29 5.90 -7.43
C GLY A 52 -5.52 5.83 -6.11
N MET A 53 -4.49 4.98 -6.02
CA MET A 53 -3.59 4.93 -4.85
C MET A 53 -2.87 6.25 -4.62
N LEU A 54 -2.28 6.84 -5.68
CA LEU A 54 -1.59 8.13 -5.60
C LEU A 54 -2.53 9.26 -5.17
N ARG A 55 -3.71 9.35 -5.79
CA ARG A 55 -4.73 10.35 -5.43
C ARG A 55 -5.18 10.20 -3.98
N GLY A 56 -5.53 8.98 -3.56
CA GLY A 56 -5.96 8.72 -2.19
C GLY A 56 -4.87 9.00 -1.15
N PHE A 57 -3.59 8.79 -1.49
CA PHE A 57 -2.48 9.12 -0.61
C PHE A 57 -2.31 10.64 -0.45
N ALA A 58 -2.41 11.40 -1.55
CA ALA A 58 -2.37 12.87 -1.50
C ALA A 58 -3.57 13.47 -0.73
N GLU A 59 -4.76 12.87 -0.85
CA GLU A 59 -5.92 13.24 -0.03
C GLU A 59 -5.68 12.95 1.46
N ALA A 60 -5.06 11.80 1.77
CA ALA A 60 -4.69 11.46 3.14
C ALA A 60 -3.68 12.43 3.75
N GLU A 61 -2.69 12.91 2.98
CA GLU A 61 -1.77 13.98 3.40
C GLU A 61 -2.52 15.27 3.75
N GLN A 62 -3.44 15.70 2.88
CA GLN A 62 -4.24 16.91 3.14
C GLN A 62 -5.07 16.77 4.41
N MET A 63 -5.72 15.61 4.61
CA MET A 63 -6.49 15.31 5.82
C MET A 63 -5.62 15.23 7.07
N TRP A 64 -4.37 14.77 6.94
CA TRP A 64 -3.40 14.71 8.03
C TRP A 64 -2.88 16.09 8.47
N GLY A 65 -3.04 17.11 7.61
CA GLY A 65 -2.55 18.47 7.86
C GLY A 65 -1.18 18.76 7.24
N GLY A 66 -0.78 18.01 6.22
CA GLY A 66 0.49 18.19 5.52
C GLY A 66 1.15 16.86 5.20
N LYS A 67 2.48 16.77 5.37
CA LYS A 67 3.21 15.55 5.07
C LYS A 67 2.87 14.44 6.07
N LEU A 68 2.64 13.24 5.54
CA LEU A 68 2.53 12.03 6.36
C LEU A 68 3.90 11.67 6.99
N PRO A 69 3.94 10.79 7.98
CA PRO A 69 5.20 10.22 8.46
C PRO A 69 5.93 9.44 7.36
N GLU A 70 7.28 9.39 7.40
CA GLU A 70 8.12 8.72 6.39
C GLU A 70 7.70 7.27 6.11
N ILE A 71 7.31 6.52 7.15
CA ILE A 71 6.82 5.14 7.03
C ILE A 71 5.63 5.00 6.08
N SER A 72 4.77 6.02 5.99
CA SER A 72 3.63 6.03 5.09
C SER A 72 4.07 6.08 3.62
N TYR A 73 5.08 6.89 3.29
CA TYR A 73 5.64 6.95 1.94
C TYR A 73 6.35 5.65 1.58
N THR A 74 7.18 5.11 2.47
CA THR A 74 7.86 3.83 2.26
C THR A 74 6.85 2.69 2.01
N THR A 75 5.75 2.69 2.75
CA THR A 75 4.68 1.69 2.56
C THR A 75 3.96 1.87 1.22
N MET A 76 3.62 3.11 0.85
CA MET A 76 2.95 3.39 -0.41
C MET A 76 3.85 3.10 -1.62
N GLN A 77 5.13 3.45 -1.56
CA GLN A 77 6.11 3.14 -2.59
C GLN A 77 6.18 1.63 -2.84
N LYS A 78 6.35 0.81 -1.80
CA LYS A 78 6.36 -0.65 -1.95
C LYS A 78 5.04 -1.20 -2.49
N ALA A 79 3.91 -0.57 -2.18
CA ALA A 79 2.62 -0.98 -2.72
C ALA A 79 2.51 -0.69 -4.22
N LEU A 80 2.95 0.50 -4.65
CA LEU A 80 2.99 0.89 -6.06
C LEU A 80 3.92 -0.01 -6.86
N GLU A 81 5.12 -0.29 -6.35
CA GLU A 81 6.08 -1.20 -6.99
C GLU A 81 5.48 -2.58 -7.27
N LYS A 82 4.62 -3.10 -6.38
CA LYS A 82 3.92 -4.38 -6.58
C LYS A 82 2.87 -4.30 -7.69
N VAL A 83 2.09 -3.23 -7.75
CA VAL A 83 1.12 -3.01 -8.85
C VAL A 83 1.87 -2.82 -10.17
N ASP A 84 2.98 -2.11 -10.16
CA ASP A 84 3.84 -1.86 -11.33
C ASP A 84 4.49 -3.12 -11.85
N ALA A 85 4.95 -3.99 -10.96
CA ALA A 85 5.41 -5.33 -11.31
C ALA A 85 4.29 -6.11 -12.01
N ARG A 86 3.06 -6.08 -11.50
CA ARG A 86 1.91 -6.75 -12.12
C ARG A 86 1.59 -6.20 -13.51
N VAL A 87 1.60 -4.88 -13.67
CA VAL A 87 1.40 -4.22 -14.99
C VAL A 87 2.48 -4.67 -15.97
N LYS A 88 3.74 -4.72 -15.54
CA LYS A 88 4.88 -5.12 -16.37
C LYS A 88 4.81 -6.60 -16.76
N GLU A 89 4.40 -7.49 -15.86
CA GLU A 89 4.18 -8.91 -16.15
C GLU A 89 3.16 -9.13 -17.27
N LEU A 90 2.15 -8.25 -17.34
CA LEU A 90 1.10 -8.27 -18.36
C LEU A 90 1.49 -7.52 -19.64
N GLY A 91 2.75 -7.04 -19.74
CA GLY A 91 3.27 -6.33 -20.90
C GLY A 91 2.85 -4.85 -20.99
N GLY A 92 2.29 -4.29 -19.92
CA GLY A 92 1.97 -2.88 -19.82
C GLY A 92 3.20 -2.02 -19.52
N ASN A 93 3.16 -0.75 -19.97
CA ASN A 93 4.16 0.25 -19.59
C ASN A 93 3.71 1.00 -18.34
N VAL A 94 4.62 1.15 -17.37
CA VAL A 94 4.42 1.95 -16.18
C VAL A 94 5.06 3.31 -16.42
N LEU A 95 4.25 4.37 -16.39
CA LEU A 95 4.74 5.75 -16.44
C LEU A 95 4.74 6.31 -15.01
N ASP A 96 5.94 6.66 -14.57
CA ASP A 96 6.28 7.37 -13.32
C ASP A 96 6.17 6.60 -11.99
N THR A 97 7.30 6.28 -11.36
CA THR A 97 7.44 5.41 -10.16
C THR A 97 7.53 6.14 -8.83
N SER A 98 7.39 7.47 -8.80
CA SER A 98 7.60 8.26 -7.59
C SER A 98 6.29 8.62 -6.90
N VAL A 99 6.28 8.47 -5.57
CA VAL A 99 5.29 9.05 -4.63
C VAL A 99 5.83 10.33 -4.03
#